data_AF-A0A2V7GAP6-F1
#
_entry.id   AF-A0A2V7GAP6-F1
#
_cell.length_a   1.000
_cell.length_b   1.000
_cell.length_c   1.000
_cell.angle_alpha   90.00
_cell.angle_beta   90.00
_cell.angle_gamma   90.00
#
_symmetry.space_group_name_H-M   'P 1'
#
loop_
_entity.id
_entity.type
_entity.pdbx_description
1 polymer ?
#
loop_
_entity_poly.entity_id
_entity_poly.type
_entity_poly.pdbx_seq_one_letter_code
_entity_poly.pdbx_strand_id
1 'polypeptide(L)'
;MMPVTTDCEQRLVALLAEAGRGPKRDGLYALWLVVRAAEALFGPNHVSPKNHRRRLQAIELRLGSLALPAPLKRALVAARQHLEVATPEAAAGVLRQLLAPAREVLGADAAEALSLAVRAAALH
;
A
#
# COMPACT_ATOMS: atom_id res chain seq x y z
N MET A 1 -18.88 4.12 7.74
CA MET A 1 -18.74 2.70 7.35
C MET A 1 -17.84 2.69 6.12
N MET A 2 -16.62 2.17 6.19
CA MET A 2 -15.76 2.09 5.01
C MET A 2 -16.38 1.09 4.02
N PRO A 3 -16.50 1.43 2.71
CA PRO A 3 -16.93 0.46 1.71
C PRO A 3 -16.00 -0.75 1.71
N VAL A 4 -16.48 -1.90 1.22
CA VAL A 4 -15.71 -3.16 1.12
C VAL A 4 -14.41 -2.99 0.32
N THR A 5 -14.34 -1.94 -0.51
CA THR A 5 -13.20 -1.53 -1.34
C THR A 5 -13.02 -0.01 -1.24
N THR A 6 -11.83 0.47 -0.87
CA THR A 6 -11.54 1.92 -0.78
C THR A 6 -11.34 2.56 -2.16
N ASP A 7 -11.52 3.87 -2.28
CA ASP A 7 -11.30 4.59 -3.55
C ASP A 7 -9.84 4.44 -4.05
N CYS A 8 -8.88 4.41 -3.10
CA CYS A 8 -7.48 4.12 -3.40
C CYS A 8 -7.31 2.72 -3.99
N GLU A 9 -7.91 1.70 -3.34
CA GLU A 9 -7.89 0.33 -3.83
C GLU A 9 -8.48 0.23 -5.24
N GLN A 10 -9.64 0.83 -5.49
CA GLN A 10 -10.29 0.83 -6.80
C GLN A 10 -9.39 1.43 -7.88
N ARG A 11 -8.78 2.60 -7.60
CA ARG A 11 -7.92 3.28 -8.57
C ARG A 11 -6.64 2.50 -8.85
N LEU A 12 -6.00 1.91 -7.82
CA LEU A 12 -4.82 1.06 -8.01
C LEU A 12 -5.14 -0.22 -8.81
N VAL A 13 -6.31 -0.83 -8.59
CA VAL A 13 -6.75 -2.00 -9.35
C VAL A 13 -6.99 -1.64 -10.82
N ALA A 14 -7.59 -0.47 -11.11
CA ALA A 14 -7.74 0.02 -12.48
C ALA A 14 -6.38 0.24 -13.17
N LEU A 15 -5.45 0.92 -12.50
CA LEU A 15 -4.07 1.12 -13.01
C LEU A 15 -3.35 -0.22 -13.23
N LEU A 16 -3.58 -1.20 -12.37
CA LEU A 16 -3.07 -2.56 -12.54
C LEU A 16 -3.68 -3.25 -13.76
N ALA A 17 -4.97 -3.07 -14.03
CA ALA A 17 -5.61 -3.66 -15.20
C ALA A 17 -5.07 -3.06 -16.51
N GLU A 18 -4.77 -1.76 -16.52
CA GLU A 18 -4.20 -1.03 -17.66
C GLU A 18 -2.70 -1.30 -17.86
N ALA A 19 -1.97 -1.63 -16.79
CA ALA A 19 -0.53 -1.86 -16.87
C ALA A 19 -0.20 -3.21 -17.56
N GLY A 20 0.52 -3.10 -18.68
CA GLY A 20 1.18 -4.24 -19.32
C GLY A 20 2.19 -4.95 -18.40
N ARG A 21 2.66 -6.14 -18.80
CA ARG A 21 3.65 -6.89 -18.01
C ARG A 21 4.93 -6.08 -17.81
N GLY A 22 5.58 -6.25 -16.66
CA GLY A 22 6.88 -5.66 -16.36
C GLY A 22 6.94 -4.89 -15.05
N PRO A 23 8.05 -4.16 -14.79
CA PRO A 23 8.35 -3.57 -13.50
C PRO A 23 7.30 -2.57 -12.98
N LYS A 24 6.62 -1.85 -13.87
CA LYS A 24 5.54 -0.92 -13.50
C LYS A 24 4.34 -1.65 -12.89
N ARG A 25 3.91 -2.75 -13.51
CA ARG A 25 2.80 -3.58 -13.00
C ARG A 25 3.16 -4.22 -11.67
N ASP A 26 4.38 -4.76 -11.56
CA ASP A 26 4.88 -5.34 -10.31
C ASP A 26 4.94 -4.30 -9.19
N GLY A 27 5.38 -3.09 -9.50
CA GLY A 27 5.40 -1.97 -8.56
C GLY A 27 4.00 -1.51 -8.11
N LEU A 28 3.05 -1.39 -9.04
CA LEU A 28 1.64 -1.10 -8.71
C LEU A 28 1.03 -2.20 -7.84
N TYR A 29 1.35 -3.46 -8.10
CA TYR A 29 0.84 -4.60 -7.35
C TYR A 29 1.41 -4.62 -5.93
N ALA A 30 2.72 -4.39 -5.81
CA ALA A 30 3.39 -4.27 -4.52
C ALA A 30 2.85 -3.09 -3.69
N LEU A 31 2.61 -1.94 -4.33
CA LEU A 31 2.00 -0.78 -3.68
C LEU A 31 0.59 -1.11 -3.17
N TRP A 32 -0.24 -1.71 -4.02
CA TRP A 32 -1.59 -2.14 -3.64
C TRP A 32 -1.61 -3.08 -2.43
N LEU A 33 -0.70 -4.07 -2.37
CA LEU A 33 -0.59 -4.98 -1.23
C LEU A 33 -0.30 -4.25 0.09
N VAL A 34 0.64 -3.29 0.07
CA VAL A 34 1.04 -2.52 1.25
C VAL A 34 -0.06 -1.55 1.68
N VAL A 35 -0.67 -0.83 0.72
CA VAL A 35 -1.81 0.07 1.00
C VAL A 35 -2.95 -0.70 1.65
N ARG A 36 -3.33 -1.87 1.12
CA ARG A 36 -4.39 -2.69 1.72
C ARG A 36 -4.06 -3.16 3.13
N ALA A 37 -2.79 -3.38 3.45
CA ALA A 37 -2.39 -3.76 4.80
C ALA A 37 -2.46 -2.58 5.77
N ALA A 38 -2.09 -1.38 5.31
CA ALA A 38 -2.25 -0.14 6.08
C ALA A 38 -3.73 0.20 6.30
N GLU A 39 -4.55 0.17 5.25
CA GLU A 39 -5.96 0.52 5.30
C GLU A 39 -6.77 -0.39 6.25
N ALA A 40 -6.34 -1.65 6.39
CA ALA A 40 -6.99 -2.62 7.26
C ALA A 40 -6.79 -2.37 8.76
N LEU A 41 -5.96 -1.39 9.13
CA LEU A 41 -5.77 -0.96 10.52
C LEU A 41 -6.75 0.17 10.91
N PHE A 42 -7.52 0.71 9.96
CA PHE A 42 -8.51 1.74 10.25
C PHE A 42 -9.92 1.16 10.45
N GLY A 43 -10.73 1.90 11.22
CA GLY A 43 -12.16 1.65 11.37
C GLY A 43 -12.55 0.52 12.35
N PRO A 44 -13.86 0.32 12.56
CA PRO A 44 -14.39 -0.60 13.58
C PRO A 44 -14.15 -2.08 13.26
N ASN A 45 -13.86 -2.41 12.00
CA ASN A 45 -13.63 -3.78 11.52
C ASN A 45 -12.14 -4.05 11.21
N HIS A 46 -11.23 -3.42 11.96
CA HIS A 46 -9.80 -3.60 11.76
C HIS A 46 -9.40 -5.08 11.87
N VAL A 47 -8.37 -5.48 11.13
CA VAL A 47 -7.90 -6.87 11.13
C VAL A 47 -7.29 -7.23 12.48
N SER A 48 -7.52 -8.47 12.92
CA SER A 48 -6.88 -8.96 14.15
C SER A 48 -5.34 -8.91 14.03
N PRO A 49 -4.60 -8.70 15.14
CA PRO A 49 -3.13 -8.64 15.11
C PRO A 49 -2.47 -9.90 14.53
N LYS A 50 -3.07 -11.07 14.73
CA LYS A 50 -2.60 -12.34 14.14
C LYS A 50 -2.72 -12.33 12.62
N ASN A 51 -3.86 -11.90 12.09
CA ASN A 51 -4.09 -11.83 10.65
C ASN A 51 -3.23 -10.73 10.01
N HIS A 52 -3.05 -9.60 10.69
CA HIS A 52 -2.15 -8.54 10.24
C HIS A 52 -0.72 -9.04 10.05
N ARG A 53 -0.14 -9.69 11.07
CA ARG A 53 1.21 -10.27 10.98
C ARG A 53 1.34 -11.28 9.83
N ARG A 54 0.36 -12.16 9.64
CA ARG A 54 0.35 -13.12 8.53
C ARG A 54 0.36 -12.41 7.16
N ARG A 55 -0.36 -11.29 7.04
CA ARG A 55 -0.36 -10.48 5.82
C ARG A 55 1.00 -9.84 5.58
N LEU A 56 1.65 -9.28 6.61
CA LEU A 56 2.98 -8.69 6.47
C LEU A 56 4.03 -9.72 6.03
N GLN A 57 3.99 -10.95 6.56
CA GLN A 57 4.85 -12.05 6.10
C GLN A 57 4.62 -12.40 4.62
N ALA A 58 3.36 -12.46 4.19
CA ALA A 58 3.04 -12.71 2.79
C ALA A 58 3.53 -11.56 1.88
N ILE A 59 3.42 -10.31 2.34
CA ILE A 59 3.93 -9.13 1.62
C ILE A 59 5.45 -9.22 1.48
N GLU A 60 6.17 -9.55 2.55
CA GLU A 60 7.63 -9.70 2.53
C GLU A 60 8.09 -10.71 1.47
N LEU A 61 7.47 -11.89 1.44
CA LEU A 61 7.75 -12.91 0.43
C LEU A 61 7.52 -12.38 -1.00
N ARG A 62 6.41 -11.66 -1.21
CA ARG A 62 6.08 -11.07 -2.51
C ARG A 62 7.08 -10.01 -2.94
N LEU A 63 7.46 -9.09 -2.04
CA LEU A 63 8.48 -8.06 -2.32
C LEU A 63 9.85 -8.66 -2.68
N GLY A 64 10.16 -9.86 -2.16
CA GLY A 64 11.34 -10.62 -2.56
C GLY A 64 11.30 -11.12 -4.01
N SER A 65 10.11 -11.48 -4.50
CA SER A 65 9.90 -12.12 -5.82
C SER A 65 9.63 -11.17 -6.98
N LEU A 66 9.15 -9.95 -6.73
CA LEU A 66 8.72 -9.00 -7.75
C LEU A 66 9.90 -8.23 -8.38
N ALA A 67 9.80 -7.91 -9.66
CA ALA A 67 10.76 -7.08 -10.38
C ALA A 67 10.53 -5.59 -10.05
N LEU A 68 11.01 -5.17 -8.88
CA LEU A 68 10.81 -3.81 -8.36
C LEU A 68 12.03 -2.92 -8.62
N PRO A 69 11.82 -1.68 -9.10
CA PRO A 69 12.87 -0.66 -9.08
C PRO A 69 13.39 -0.44 -7.66
N ALA A 70 14.72 -0.35 -7.50
CA ALA A 70 15.37 -0.32 -6.18
C ALA A 70 14.84 0.76 -5.22
N PRO A 71 14.56 2.02 -5.65
CA PRO A 71 13.99 3.03 -4.75
C PRO A 71 12.64 2.62 -4.17
N LEU A 72 11.74 2.11 -5.02
CA LEU A 72 10.42 1.66 -4.60
C LEU A 72 10.51 0.43 -3.69
N LYS A 73 11.38 -0.54 -4.02
CA LYS A 73 11.58 -1.73 -3.17
C LYS A 73 12.00 -1.35 -1.75
N ARG A 74 12.96 -0.42 -1.59
CA ARG A 74 13.39 0.06 -0.28
C ARG A 74 12.26 0.71 0.49
N ALA A 75 11.49 1.59 -0.16
CA ALA A 75 10.36 2.26 0.46
C ALA A 75 9.27 1.27 0.93
N LEU A 76 8.94 0.27 0.12
CA LEU A 76 7.93 -0.74 0.45
C LEU A 76 8.38 -1.69 1.57
N VAL A 77 9.66 -2.05 1.62
CA VAL A 77 10.22 -2.84 2.72
C VAL A 77 10.16 -2.07 4.04
N ALA A 78 10.57 -0.79 4.03
CA ALA A 78 10.48 0.08 5.21
C ALA A 78 9.02 0.28 5.66
N ALA A 79 8.10 0.50 4.71
CA ALA A 79 6.67 0.57 4.99
C ALA A 79 6.13 -0.71 5.65
N ARG A 80 6.50 -1.89 5.12
CA ARG A 80 6.10 -3.18 5.71
C ARG A 80 6.61 -3.34 7.15
N GLN A 81 7.85 -2.93 7.43
CA GLN A 81 8.42 -2.95 8.78
C GLN A 81 7.67 -2.00 9.72
N HIS A 82 7.39 -0.77 9.29
CA HIS A 82 6.65 0.18 10.12
C HIS A 82 5.22 -0.30 10.42
N LEU A 83 4.58 -1.01 9.49
CA LEU A 83 3.26 -1.60 9.73
C LEU A 83 3.26 -2.72 10.80
N GLU A 84 4.41 -3.23 11.27
CA GLU A 84 4.45 -4.19 12.38
C GLU A 84 3.94 -3.59 13.70
N VAL A 85 4.03 -2.27 13.86
CA VAL A 85 3.48 -1.53 15.00
C VAL A 85 1.96 -1.73 15.13
N ALA A 86 1.28 -2.00 14.01
CA ALA A 86 -0.13 -2.35 13.93
C ALA A 86 -1.09 -1.32 14.55
N THR A 87 -0.75 -0.03 14.46
CA THR A 87 -1.64 1.08 14.87
C THR A 87 -2.11 1.92 13.68
N PRO A 88 -3.25 2.62 13.80
CA PRO A 88 -3.72 3.57 12.79
C PRO A 88 -2.70 4.68 12.48
N GLU A 89 -1.97 5.18 13.48
CA GLU A 89 -1.01 6.28 13.31
C GLU A 89 0.19 5.83 12.47
N ALA A 90 0.70 4.62 12.73
CA ALA A 90 1.76 4.02 11.94
C ALA A 90 1.30 3.82 10.49
N ALA A 91 0.07 3.34 10.28
CA ALA A 91 -0.53 3.19 8.95
C ALA A 91 -0.63 4.52 8.20
N ALA A 92 -1.13 5.58 8.86
CA ALA A 92 -1.22 6.92 8.28
C ALA A 92 0.16 7.52 7.96
N GLY A 93 1.18 7.23 8.79
CA GLY A 93 2.57 7.57 8.51
C GLY A 93 3.09 6.88 7.25
N VAL A 94 2.88 5.57 7.13
CA VAL A 94 3.28 4.77 5.96
C VAL A 94 2.64 5.28 4.67
N LEU A 95 1.33 5.53 4.66
CA LEU A 95 0.63 6.02 3.47
C LEU A 95 1.21 7.35 2.97
N ARG A 96 1.54 8.27 3.88
CA ARG A 96 2.18 9.56 3.55
C ARG A 96 3.60 9.37 3.01
N GLN A 97 4.40 8.53 3.66
CA GLN A 97 5.79 8.26 3.26
C GLN A 97 5.91 7.63 1.87
N LEU A 98 4.89 6.88 1.43
CA LEU A 98 4.89 6.23 0.12
C LEU A 98 4.53 7.15 -1.05
N LEU A 99 4.01 8.36 -0.81
CA LEU A 99 3.59 9.28 -1.89
C LEU A 99 4.73 9.65 -2.83
N ALA A 100 5.86 10.10 -2.29
CA ALA A 100 7.03 10.50 -3.07
C ALA A 100 7.60 9.33 -3.91
N PRO A 101 7.96 8.18 -3.33
CA PRO A 101 8.51 7.07 -4.12
C PRO A 101 7.48 6.49 -5.11
N ALA A 102 6.19 6.49 -4.80
CA ALA A 102 5.16 6.08 -5.76
C ALA A 102 5.09 7.05 -6.96
N ARG A 103 5.13 8.36 -6.72
CA ARG A 103 5.12 9.37 -7.77
C ARG A 103 6.34 9.25 -8.68
N GLU A 104 7.52 9.14 -8.08
CA GLU A 104 8.79 9.11 -8.79
C GLU A 104 8.95 7.85 -9.66
N VAL A 105 8.49 6.70 -9.16
CA VAL A 105 8.73 5.40 -9.82
C VAL A 105 7.54 4.93 -10.66
N LEU A 106 6.31 5.15 -10.20
CA LEU A 106 5.09 4.62 -10.84
C LEU A 106 4.30 5.69 -11.60
N GLY A 107 4.60 6.96 -11.37
CA GLY A 107 3.99 8.11 -12.04
C GLY A 107 2.91 8.81 -11.23
N ALA A 108 2.37 9.88 -11.80
CA ALA A 108 1.41 10.77 -11.15
C ALA A 108 0.12 10.05 -10.73
N ASP A 109 -0.42 9.16 -11.58
CA ASP A 109 -1.69 8.48 -11.31
C ASP A 109 -1.63 7.57 -10.06
N ALA A 110 -0.49 6.92 -9.84
CA ALA A 110 -0.28 6.08 -8.66
C ALA A 110 -0.22 6.92 -7.38
N ALA A 111 0.41 8.10 -7.44
CA ALA A 111 0.47 9.04 -6.33
C ALA A 111 -0.89 9.69 -6.06
N GLU A 112 -1.66 9.98 -7.09
CA GLU A 112 -3.04 10.48 -6.96
C GLU A 112 -3.94 9.44 -6.30
N ALA A 113 -3.86 8.17 -6.74
CA ALA A 113 -4.56 7.07 -6.11
C ALA A 113 -4.20 6.97 -4.61
N LEU A 114 -2.91 6.98 -4.27
CA LEU A 114 -2.44 6.92 -2.89
C LEU A 114 -2.88 8.14 -2.05
N SER A 115 -3.00 9.32 -2.68
CA SER A 115 -3.49 10.53 -2.00
C SER A 115 -4.94 10.40 -1.53
N LEU A 116 -5.73 9.49 -2.11
CA LEU A 116 -7.08 9.16 -1.62
C LEU A 116 -6.98 8.43 -0.27
N ALA A 117 -6.09 7.44 -0.14
CA ALA A 117 -5.87 6.73 1.12
C ALA A 117 -5.30 7.66 2.21
N VAL A 118 -4.38 8.57 1.86
CA VAL A 118 -3.84 9.55 2.81
C VAL A 118 -4.94 10.48 3.34
N ARG A 119 -5.83 10.96 2.47
CA ARG A 119 -6.97 11.80 2.87
C ARG A 119 -7.95 11.03 3.76
N ALA A 120 -8.25 9.79 3.43
CA ALA A 120 -9.11 8.94 4.24
C ALA A 120 -8.50 8.67 5.63
N ALA A 121 -7.19 8.40 5.70
CA ALA A 121 -6.48 8.18 6.95
C ALA A 121 -6.47 9.40 7.88
N ALA A 122 -6.56 10.62 7.34
CA ALA A 122 -6.64 11.85 8.15
C ALA A 122 -7.99 12.03 8.87
N LEU A 123 -8.98 11.17 8.58
CA LEU A 123 -10.30 11.17 9.23
C LEU A 123 -10.37 10.20 10.43
N HIS A 124 -9.26 9.52 10.74
CA HIS A 124 -9.12 8.54 11.81
C HIS A 124 -8.18 9.06 12.90
#